data_AF-A0A2I0X9V3-F1
#
_entry.id   AF-A0A2I0X9V3-F1
#
_cell.length_a   1.000
_cell.length_b   1.000
_cell.length_c   1.000
_cell.angle_alpha   90.00
_cell.angle_beta   90.00
_cell.angle_gamma   90.00
#
_symmetry.space_group_name_H-M   'P 1'
#
loop_
_entity.id
_entity.type
_entity.pdbx_description
1 polymer ?
#
loop_
_entity_poly.entity_id
_entity_poly.type
_entity_poly.pdbx_seq_one_letter_code
_entity_poly.pdbx_strand_id
1 'polypeptide(L)'
;MTSNVSHQETELLILSHLKFLISNIKNLVPTLLTSENCAIWRLQLHQHFSANGFGEHLTGCAICPPESGFTEHVRWKLIDQNIVSALLSTISPSILPYVLNLKTAHDIWITLERRLQPINYSRVIQLKNKLHQI
;
A
#
# COMPACT_ATOMS: atom_id res chain seq x y z
N MET A 1 31.01 -13.37 -17.43
CA MET A 1 31.32 -12.30 -16.45
C MET A 1 30.41 -11.07 -16.59
N THR A 2 29.67 -10.91 -17.69
CA THR A 2 28.74 -9.78 -17.92
C THR A 2 27.38 -9.91 -17.21
N SER A 3 26.93 -11.13 -16.93
CA SER A 3 25.62 -11.41 -16.31
C SER A 3 25.53 -11.00 -14.84
N ASN A 4 26.60 -11.17 -14.05
CA ASN A 4 26.60 -10.75 -12.64
C ASN A 4 26.51 -9.22 -12.46
N VAL A 5 27.12 -8.46 -13.38
CA VAL A 5 27.13 -6.99 -13.33
C VAL A 5 25.71 -6.44 -13.55
N SER A 6 24.98 -7.00 -14.52
CA SER A 6 23.59 -6.60 -14.83
C SER A 6 22.61 -6.86 -13.67
N HIS A 7 22.77 -7.98 -12.94
CA HIS A 7 21.94 -8.27 -11.77
C HIS A 7 22.21 -7.30 -10.61
N GLN A 8 23.46 -6.95 -10.35
CA GLN A 8 23.82 -5.96 -9.32
C GLN A 8 23.32 -4.55 -9.64
N GLU A 9 23.39 -4.13 -10.90
CA GLU A 9 22.87 -2.82 -11.34
C GLU A 9 21.36 -2.73 -11.14
N THR A 10 20.63 -3.81 -11.43
CA THR A 10 19.18 -3.89 -11.22
C THR A 10 18.81 -3.81 -9.75
N GLU A 11 19.52 -4.52 -8.88
CA GLU A 11 19.33 -4.46 -7.41
C GLU A 11 19.58 -3.05 -6.84
N LEU A 12 20.65 -2.39 -7.29
CA LEU A 12 20.98 -1.02 -6.89
C LEU A 12 19.91 -0.03 -7.33
N LEU A 13 19.34 -0.21 -8.52
CA LEU A 13 18.24 0.59 -9.03
C LEU A 13 16.99 0.44 -8.15
N ILE A 14 16.62 -0.79 -7.79
CA ILE A 14 15.47 -1.09 -6.93
C ILE A 14 15.63 -0.44 -5.56
N LEU A 15 16.80 -0.61 -4.94
CA LEU A 15 17.07 -0.01 -3.63
C LEU A 15 17.02 1.53 -3.69
N SER A 16 17.48 2.12 -4.79
CA SER A 16 17.44 3.57 -5.01
C SER A 16 16.00 4.09 -5.15
N HIS A 17 15.17 3.43 -5.95
CA HIS A 17 13.75 3.77 -6.09
C HIS A 17 12.99 3.61 -4.78
N LEU A 18 13.25 2.52 -4.05
CA LEU A 18 12.65 2.29 -2.74
C LEU A 18 13.03 3.41 -1.77
N LYS A 19 14.35 3.69 -1.64
CA LYS A 19 14.85 4.75 -0.76
C LYS A 19 14.26 6.12 -1.12
N PHE A 20 14.17 6.45 -2.40
CA PHE A 20 13.56 7.69 -2.87
C PHE A 20 12.09 7.79 -2.44
N LEU A 21 11.29 6.75 -2.69
CA LEU A 21 9.88 6.73 -2.33
C LEU A 21 9.67 6.87 -0.83
N ILE A 22 10.35 6.07 -0.02
CA ILE A 22 10.19 6.10 1.44
C ILE A 22 10.58 7.48 2.00
N SER A 23 11.65 8.08 1.48
CA SER A 23 12.12 9.41 1.94
C SER A 23 11.17 10.55 1.54
N ASN A 24 10.42 10.39 0.45
CA ASN A 24 9.55 11.44 -0.11
C ASN A 24 8.05 11.18 0.08
N ILE A 25 7.66 10.08 0.72
CA ILE A 25 6.26 9.63 0.73
C ILE A 25 5.29 10.70 1.25
N LYS A 26 5.70 11.49 2.25
CA LYS A 26 4.89 12.60 2.80
C LYS A 26 4.73 13.78 1.83
N ASN A 27 5.68 13.98 0.92
CA ASN A 27 5.57 14.98 -0.13
C ASN A 27 4.69 14.50 -1.27
N LEU A 28 4.75 13.19 -1.57
CA LEU A 28 3.95 12.54 -2.62
C LEU A 28 2.48 12.41 -2.21
N VAL A 29 2.22 12.18 -0.92
CA VAL A 29 0.87 12.05 -0.35
C VAL A 29 0.77 13.02 0.84
N PRO A 30 0.49 14.31 0.56
CA PRO A 30 0.56 15.36 1.58
C PRO A 30 -0.57 15.29 2.61
N THR A 31 -1.68 14.63 2.28
CA THR A 31 -2.81 14.47 3.20
C THR A 31 -2.81 13.08 3.81
N LEU A 32 -2.87 13.03 5.15
CA LEU A 32 -3.07 11.76 5.87
C LEU A 32 -4.42 11.14 5.50
N LEU A 33 -4.47 9.81 5.44
CA LEU A 33 -5.69 9.05 5.19
C LEU A 33 -6.72 9.32 6.29
N THR A 34 -7.90 9.74 5.88
CA THR A 34 -9.13 9.83 6.67
C THR A 34 -10.23 9.00 6.00
N SER A 35 -11.39 8.88 6.65
CA SER A 35 -12.56 8.22 6.06
C SER A 35 -13.11 8.94 4.83
N GLU A 36 -12.75 10.21 4.62
CA GLU A 36 -13.33 11.06 3.56
C GLU A 36 -12.46 11.09 2.30
N ASN A 37 -11.16 10.84 2.43
CA ASN A 37 -10.19 10.98 1.33
C ASN A 37 -9.61 9.65 0.84
N CYS A 38 -10.15 8.50 1.28
CA CYS A 38 -9.59 7.18 0.98
C CYS A 38 -9.39 6.94 -0.52
N ALA A 39 -10.34 7.34 -1.37
CA ALA A 39 -10.22 7.17 -2.82
C ALA A 39 -9.02 7.93 -3.42
N ILE A 40 -8.82 9.18 -3.00
CA ILE A 40 -7.73 10.04 -3.49
C ILE A 40 -6.39 9.52 -2.95
N TRP A 41 -6.32 9.25 -1.65
CA TRP A 41 -5.13 8.69 -1.00
C TRP A 41 -4.67 7.39 -1.66
N ARG A 42 -5.63 6.49 -1.95
CA ARG A 42 -5.37 5.21 -2.61
C ARG A 42 -4.87 5.40 -4.04
N LEU A 43 -5.50 6.29 -4.81
CA LEU A 43 -5.06 6.58 -6.18
C LEU A 43 -3.61 7.08 -6.21
N GLN A 44 -3.27 8.04 -5.35
CA GLN A 44 -1.93 8.63 -5.29
C GLN A 44 -0.87 7.59 -4.92
N LEU A 45 -1.07 6.84 -3.83
CA LEU A 45 -0.10 5.81 -3.42
C LEU A 45 0.07 4.74 -4.50
N HIS A 46 -1.04 4.27 -5.08
CA HIS A 46 -0.97 3.27 -6.13
C HIS A 46 -0.13 3.76 -7.31
N GLN A 47 -0.33 5.00 -7.76
CA GLN A 47 0.45 5.60 -8.85
C GLN A 47 1.93 5.70 -8.49
N HIS A 48 2.27 6.18 -7.29
CA HIS A 48 3.66 6.35 -6.88
C HIS A 48 4.40 5.01 -6.73
N PHE A 49 3.80 4.02 -6.07
CA PHE A 49 4.42 2.70 -5.94
C PHE A 49 4.51 1.98 -7.30
N SER A 50 3.47 2.07 -8.14
CA SER A 50 3.49 1.44 -9.47
C SER A 50 4.55 2.04 -10.39
N ALA A 51 4.70 3.36 -10.40
CA ALA A 51 5.71 4.06 -11.20
C ALA A 51 7.15 3.66 -10.84
N ASN A 52 7.37 3.12 -9.63
CA ASN A 52 8.67 2.68 -9.15
C ASN A 52 8.81 1.14 -9.09
N GLY A 53 7.84 0.38 -9.64
CA GLY A 53 7.89 -1.08 -9.70
C GLY A 53 7.47 -1.82 -8.42
N PHE A 54 6.77 -1.15 -7.51
CA PHE A 54 6.33 -1.71 -6.22
C PHE A 54 4.81 -1.90 -6.09
N GLY A 55 4.04 -1.54 -7.12
CA GLY A 55 2.57 -1.64 -7.09
C GLY A 55 2.06 -3.07 -6.86
N GLU A 56 2.83 -4.08 -7.26
CA GLU A 56 2.49 -5.49 -7.08
C GLU A 56 2.47 -5.95 -5.62
N HIS A 57 3.22 -5.29 -4.73
CA HIS A 57 3.16 -5.54 -3.29
C HIS A 57 1.84 -5.05 -2.68
N LEU A 58 1.23 -4.00 -3.25
CA LEU A 58 -0.06 -3.48 -2.79
C LEU A 58 -1.21 -4.37 -3.31
N THR A 59 -1.15 -4.75 -4.57
CA THR A 59 -2.19 -5.55 -5.22
C THR A 59 -2.14 -7.03 -4.84
N GLY A 60 -1.02 -7.49 -4.27
CA GLY A 60 -0.81 -8.89 -3.90
C GLY A 60 -0.35 -9.77 -5.06
N CYS A 61 -0.07 -9.18 -6.23
CA CYS A 61 0.51 -9.90 -7.37
C CYS A 61 1.95 -10.34 -7.10
N ALA A 62 2.69 -9.58 -6.29
CA ALA A 62 4.03 -9.97 -5.83
C ALA A 62 3.90 -10.99 -4.70
N ILE A 63 3.91 -12.28 -5.05
CA ILE A 63 3.79 -13.38 -4.09
C ILE A 63 5.09 -13.50 -3.29
N CYS A 64 4.96 -13.62 -1.96
CA CYS A 64 6.11 -13.86 -1.08
C CYS A 64 6.78 -15.21 -1.44
N PRO A 65 8.07 -15.20 -1.81
CA PRO A 65 8.79 -16.43 -2.13
C PRO A 65 8.90 -17.37 -0.92
N PRO A 66 9.00 -18.70 -1.13
CA PRO A 66 9.26 -19.64 -0.05
C PRO A 66 10.62 -19.37 0.59
N GLU A 67 10.76 -19.67 1.89
CA GLU A 67 11.99 -19.44 2.65
C GLU A 67 13.21 -20.20 2.11
N SER A 68 12.99 -21.24 1.30
CA SER A 68 14.05 -21.96 0.57
C SER A 68 14.80 -21.08 -0.44
N GLY A 69 14.15 -20.03 -0.96
CA GLY A 69 14.78 -18.98 -1.78
C GLY A 69 15.20 -17.81 -0.91
N PHE A 70 16.20 -18.02 -0.05
CA PHE A 70 16.57 -17.07 1.02
C PHE A 70 16.76 -15.63 0.50
N THR A 71 17.44 -15.45 -0.63
CA THR A 71 17.73 -14.13 -1.20
C THR A 71 16.45 -13.43 -1.67
N GLU A 72 15.61 -14.10 -2.45
CA GLU A 72 14.36 -13.57 -2.99
C GLU A 72 13.36 -13.30 -1.86
N HIS A 73 13.28 -14.20 -0.87
CA HIS A 73 12.44 -14.05 0.31
C HIS A 73 12.86 -12.83 1.14
N VAL A 74 14.14 -12.69 1.44
CA VAL A 74 14.68 -11.54 2.19
C VAL A 74 14.45 -10.24 1.42
N ARG A 75 14.66 -10.23 0.10
CA ARG A 75 14.41 -9.05 -0.74
C ARG A 75 12.94 -8.67 -0.76
N TRP A 76 12.04 -9.62 -0.99
CA TRP A 76 10.59 -9.37 -0.96
C TRP A 76 10.16 -8.78 0.38
N LYS A 77 10.64 -9.37 1.48
CA LYS A 77 10.33 -8.92 2.85
C LYS A 77 10.87 -7.51 3.10
N LEU A 78 12.08 -7.20 2.66
CA LEU A 78 12.66 -5.86 2.80
C LEU A 78 11.79 -4.80 2.12
N ILE A 79 11.38 -5.06 0.88
CA ILE A 79 10.53 -4.15 0.10
C ILE A 79 9.17 -4.00 0.79
N ASP A 80 8.50 -5.12 1.10
CA ASP A 80 7.18 -5.13 1.73
C ASP A 80 7.17 -4.35 3.06
N GLN A 81 8.15 -4.57 3.93
CA GLN A 81 8.21 -3.89 5.23
C GLN A 81 8.49 -2.38 5.11
N ASN A 82 9.25 -1.95 4.09
CA ASN A 82 9.40 -0.53 3.79
C ASN A 82 8.08 0.08 3.32
N ILE A 83 7.34 -0.61 2.46
CA ILE A 83 6.01 -0.17 2.01
C ILE A 83 5.05 -0.09 3.21
N VAL A 84 5.04 -1.08 4.10
CA VAL A 84 4.25 -1.05 5.35
C VAL A 84 4.59 0.21 6.16
N SER A 85 5.87 0.49 6.40
CA SER A 85 6.30 1.68 7.14
C SER A 85 5.82 2.98 6.48
N ALA A 86 5.97 3.08 5.16
CA ALA A 86 5.46 4.21 4.38
C ALA A 86 3.94 4.36 4.51
N LEU A 87 3.17 3.29 4.32
CA LEU A 87 1.71 3.29 4.47
C LEU A 87 1.32 3.82 5.85
N LEU A 88 1.86 3.24 6.93
CA LEU A 88 1.57 3.65 8.31
C LEU A 88 1.89 5.14 8.55
N SER A 89 2.94 5.68 7.92
CA SER A 89 3.29 7.10 8.04
C SER A 89 2.31 8.07 7.38
N THR A 90 1.47 7.55 6.47
CA THR A 90 0.46 8.33 5.73
C THR A 90 -0.96 8.12 6.28
N ILE A 91 -1.12 7.34 7.34
CA ILE A 91 -2.42 7.03 7.95
C ILE A 91 -2.64 7.94 9.15
N SER A 92 -3.84 8.52 9.27
CA SER A 92 -4.18 9.33 10.44
C SER A 92 -4.30 8.48 11.71
N PRO A 93 -4.03 9.04 12.90
CA PRO A 93 -4.10 8.29 14.16
C PRO A 93 -5.45 7.62 14.44
N SER A 94 -6.55 8.17 13.93
CA SER A 94 -7.90 7.61 14.09
C SER A 94 -8.13 6.34 13.26
N ILE A 95 -7.33 6.12 12.21
CA ILE A 95 -7.43 4.96 11.31
C ILE A 95 -6.38 3.89 11.63
N LEU A 96 -5.25 4.26 12.24
CA LEU A 96 -4.16 3.33 12.59
C LEU A 96 -4.63 2.05 13.32
N PRO A 97 -5.55 2.08 14.31
CA PRO A 97 -5.98 0.88 15.02
C PRO A 97 -6.53 -0.24 14.12
N TYR A 98 -7.03 0.09 12.92
CA TYR A 98 -7.57 -0.91 11.99
C TYR A 98 -6.51 -1.74 11.29
N VAL A 99 -5.24 -1.30 11.32
CA VAL A 99 -4.16 -1.90 10.52
C VAL A 99 -2.95 -2.34 11.35
N LEU A 100 -2.89 -2.03 12.65
CA LEU A 100 -1.73 -2.32 13.52
C LEU A 100 -1.34 -3.81 13.61
N ASN A 101 -2.30 -4.72 13.43
CA ASN A 101 -2.06 -6.17 13.53
C ASN A 101 -1.73 -6.83 12.18
N LEU A 102 -1.72 -6.06 11.09
CA LEU A 102 -1.49 -6.56 9.75
C LEU A 102 0.00 -6.53 9.43
N LYS A 103 0.48 -7.56 8.73
CA LYS A 103 1.93 -7.80 8.56
C LYS A 103 2.46 -7.42 7.19
N THR A 104 1.60 -7.39 6.18
CA THR A 104 1.98 -7.15 4.78
C THR A 104 1.38 -5.85 4.26
N ALA A 105 2.03 -5.25 3.26
CA ALA A 105 1.50 -4.06 2.59
C ALA A 105 0.13 -4.35 1.94
N HIS A 106 -0.01 -5.53 1.35
CA HIS A 106 -1.27 -5.99 0.75
C HIS A 106 -2.41 -6.04 1.76
N ASP A 107 -2.20 -6.65 2.94
CA ASP A 107 -3.25 -6.77 3.96
C ASP A 107 -3.75 -5.40 4.42
N ILE A 108 -2.82 -4.47 4.66
CA ILE A 108 -3.14 -3.08 5.01
C ILE A 108 -3.94 -2.44 3.89
N TRP A 109 -3.47 -2.58 2.65
CA TRP A 109 -4.07 -1.98 1.45
C TRP A 109 -5.52 -2.41 1.22
N ILE A 110 -5.82 -3.71 1.31
CA ILE A 110 -7.18 -4.25 1.13
C ILE A 110 -8.09 -3.96 2.32
N THR A 111 -7.53 -3.94 3.54
CA THR A 111 -8.33 -3.68 4.75
C THR A 111 -8.82 -2.25 4.75
N LEU A 112 -7.95 -1.29 4.43
CA LEU A 112 -8.32 0.12 4.33
C LEU A 112 -9.37 0.35 3.24
N GLU A 113 -9.22 -0.27 2.08
CA GLU A 113 -10.23 -0.21 1.02
C GLU A 113 -11.59 -0.72 1.50
N ARG A 114 -11.66 -1.92 2.08
CA ARG A 114 -12.92 -2.49 2.54
C ARG A 114 -13.58 -1.70 3.67
N ARG A 115 -12.78 -1.12 4.58
CA ARG A 115 -13.27 -0.40 5.77
C ARG A 115 -13.67 1.04 5.47
N LEU A 116 -12.94 1.70 4.58
CA LEU A 116 -13.11 3.11 4.25
C LEU A 116 -13.71 3.32 2.86
N GLN A 117 -14.20 2.24 2.23
CA GLN A 117 -15.01 2.32 1.03
C GLN A 117 -16.09 3.38 1.30
N PRO A 118 -16.22 4.40 0.43
CA PRO A 118 -17.30 5.36 0.55
C PRO A 118 -18.57 4.53 0.63
N ILE A 119 -19.27 4.60 1.76
CA ILE A 119 -20.61 4.04 1.85
C ILE A 119 -21.35 4.77 0.76
N ASN A 120 -21.67 4.08 -0.33
CA ASN A 120 -22.43 4.64 -1.43
C ASN A 120 -23.66 5.29 -0.79
N TYR A 121 -23.68 6.62 -0.72
CA TYR A 121 -24.74 7.37 -0.05
C TYR A 121 -26.11 6.97 -0.60
N SER A 122 -26.17 6.46 -1.84
CA SER A 122 -27.36 5.84 -2.44
C SER A 122 -27.94 4.68 -1.62
N ARG A 123 -27.12 3.82 -1.01
CA ARG A 123 -27.59 2.67 -0.22
C ARG A 123 -28.12 3.12 1.15
N VAL A 124 -27.52 4.14 1.76
CA VAL A 124 -28.01 4.76 3.01
C VAL A 124 -29.31 5.53 2.78
N ILE A 125 -29.42 6.29 1.69
CA ILE A 125 -30.66 6.99 1.32
C ILE A 125 -31.75 5.98 0.97
N GLN A 126 -31.46 4.90 0.24
CA GLN A 126 -32.42 3.83 -0.02
C GLN A 126 -32.88 3.12 1.27
N LEU A 127 -31.98 2.90 2.23
CA LEU A 127 -32.33 2.36 3.55
C LEU A 127 -33.20 3.33 4.35
N LYS A 128 -32.87 4.63 4.39
CA LYS A 128 -33.71 5.65 5.05
C LYS A 128 -35.09 5.79 4.39
N ASN A 129 -35.16 5.77 3.06
CA ASN A 129 -36.43 5.88 2.34
C ASN A 129 -37.33 4.65 2.56
N LYS A 130 -36.74 3.44 2.68
CA LYS A 130 -37.50 2.23 3.04
C LYS A 130 -37.95 2.20 4.50
N LEU A 131 -37.22 2.85 5.41
CA LEU A 131 -37.60 2.94 6.83
C LEU A 131 -38.69 3.99 7.07
N HIS A 132 -38.74 5.05 6.24
CA HIS A 132 -39.78 6.10 6.30
C HIS A 132 -41.06 5.76 5.52
N GLN A 133 -41.12 4.57 4.88
CA GLN A 133 -42.32 4.06 4.19
C GLN A 133 -43.11 3.04 5.03
N ILE A 134 -42.89 3.00 6.35
CA ILE A 134 -43.72 2.27 7.31
C ILE A 134 -44.41 3.27 8.22
#